data_AF-A0A3D9ANA0-F1
#
_entry.id   AF-A0A3D9ANA0-F1
#
_cell.length_a   1.000
_cell.length_b   1.000
_cell.length_c   1.000
_cell.angle_alpha   90.00
_cell.angle_beta   90.00
_cell.angle_gamma   90.00
#
_symmetry.space_group_name_H-M   'P 1'
#
loop_
_entity.id
_entity.type
_entity.pdbx_description
1 polymer ?
#
loop_
_entity_poly.entity_id
_entity_poly.type
_entity_poly.pdbx_seq_one_letter_code
_entity_poly.pdbx_strand_id
1 'polypeptide(L)' 'MYPKCTTGYNEIRKGYFRSRVKSHFIFYRINIKNEEIEIIRILHQQMDISSILNE' A
#
# COMPACT_ATOMS: atom_id res chain seq x y z
N MET A 1 -4.37 -6.47 -19.79
CA MET A 1 -3.10 -5.72 -19.65
C MET A 1 -2.89 -5.44 -18.16
N TYR A 2 -2.08 -6.24 -17.47
CA TYR A 2 -1.79 -6.03 -16.04
C TYR A 2 -0.68 -4.98 -15.91
N PRO A 3 -0.89 -3.85 -15.21
CA PRO A 3 0.13 -2.82 -15.13
C PRO A 3 1.16 -3.25 -14.09
N LYS A 4 2.34 -3.65 -14.57
CA LYS A 4 3.55 -3.93 -13.79
C LYS A 4 4.03 -2.62 -13.15
N CYS A 5 3.46 -2.26 -12.00
CA CYS A 5 3.84 -1.08 -11.21
C CYS A 5 4.43 -1.53 -9.87
N THR A 6 5.58 -2.19 -9.90
CA THR A 6 6.27 -2.59 -8.68
C THR A 6 7.71 -2.12 -8.74
N THR A 7 7.90 -0.83 -8.51
CA THR A 7 9.16 -0.34 -7.94
C THR A 7 9.23 -0.93 -6.53
N GLY A 8 10.06 -1.95 -6.38
CA GLY A 8 10.07 -2.86 -5.24
C GLY A 8 10.30 -2.15 -3.91
N TYR A 9 9.25 -2.09 -3.10
CA TYR A 9 9.33 -1.84 -1.65
C TYR A 9 9.57 -3.16 -0.88
N ASN A 10 10.31 -4.11 -1.49
CA ASN A 10 10.60 -5.41 -0.90
C ASN A 10 11.45 -5.35 0.38
N GLU A 11 11.96 -4.17 0.75
CA GLU A 11 12.80 -4.01 1.94
C GLU A 11 12.01 -3.80 3.24
N ILE A 12 10.73 -3.40 3.19
CA ILE A 12 10.00 -3.04 4.43
C ILE A 12 9.25 -4.22 5.06
N ARG A 13 8.71 -5.17 4.27
CA ARG A 13 8.13 -6.46 4.71
C ARG A 13 7.74 -7.28 3.48
N LYS A 14 8.30 -8.49 3.31
CA LYS A 14 7.92 -9.41 2.22
C LYS A 14 6.40 -9.64 2.21
N GLY A 15 5.76 -9.47 1.04
CA GLY A 15 4.33 -9.74 0.83
C GLY A 15 3.38 -8.56 1.03
N TYR A 16 3.88 -7.38 1.39
CA TYR A 16 3.08 -6.14 1.48
C TYR A 16 3.31 -5.27 0.25
N PHE A 17 2.22 -4.76 -0.31
CA PHE A 17 2.20 -3.95 -1.52
C PHE A 17 1.48 -2.62 -1.28
N ARG A 18 1.81 -1.64 -2.10
CA ARG A 18 1.12 -0.34 -2.13
C ARG A 18 0.83 0.05 -3.57
N SER A 19 -0.40 0.49 -3.83
CA SER A 19 -0.80 1.11 -5.08
C SER A 19 -1.22 2.56 -4.85
N ARG A 20 -0.98 3.44 -5.82
CA ARG A 20 -1.47 4.83 -5.79
C ARG A 20 -2.62 4.97 -6.78
N VAL A 21 -3.76 5.44 -6.30
CA VAL A 21 -4.95 5.72 -7.12
C VAL A 21 -5.38 7.15 -6.87
N LYS A 22 -5.20 8.02 -7.86
CA LYS A 22 -5.40 9.48 -7.74
C LYS A 22 -4.65 10.02 -6.51
N SER A 23 -5.38 10.59 -5.55
CA SER A 23 -4.87 11.14 -4.32
C SER A 23 -4.79 10.15 -3.17
N HIS A 24 -4.98 8.84 -3.40
CA HIS A 24 -4.98 7.83 -2.35
C HIS A 24 -3.85 6.81 -2.53
N PHE A 25 -3.31 6.36 -1.40
CA PHE A 25 -2.44 5.19 -1.29
C PHE A 25 -3.22 4.03 -0.70
N ILE A 26 -3.26 2.92 -1.42
CA ILE A 26 -3.89 1.67 -0.99
C ILE A 26 -2.78 0.70 -0.61
N PHE A 27 -2.77 0.27 0.65
CA PHE A 27 -1.87 -0.75 1.17
C PHE A 27 -2.62 -2.07 1.25
N TYR A 28 -2.03 -3.12 0.69
CA TYR A 28 -2.65 -4.43 0.61
C TYR A 28 -1.60 -5.54 0.67
N ARG A 29 -2.04 -6.76 0.94
CA ARG A 29 -1.22 -7.97 0.78
C ARG A 29 -1.93 -8.97 -0.12
N ILE A 30 -1.16 -9.83 -0.75
CA ILE A 30 -1.68 -10.92 -1.59
C ILE A 30 -1.56 -12.21 -0.80
N ASN A 31 -2.70 -12.82 -0.49
CA ASN A 31 -2.76 -14.11 0.15
C ASN A 31 -2.78 -15.19 -0.93
N ILE A 32 -1.60 -15.71 -1.27
CA ILE A 32 -1.45 -16.71 -2.34
C ILE A 32 -2.18 -18.01 -2.01
N LYS A 33 -2.32 -18.36 -0.72
CA LYS A 33 -3.00 -19.60 -0.32
C LYS A 33 -4.50 -19.56 -0.60
N ASN A 34 -5.10 -18.39 -0.44
CA ASN A 34 -6.54 -18.20 -0.61
C ASN A 34 -6.87 -17.52 -1.95
N GLU A 35 -5.87 -17.19 -2.77
CA GLU A 35 -6.00 -16.40 -4.01
C GLU A 35 -6.72 -15.06 -3.83
N GLU A 36 -6.50 -14.42 -2.67
CA GLU A 36 -7.22 -13.21 -2.26
C GLU A 36 -6.30 -11.99 -2.14
N ILE A 37 -6.89 -10.81 -2.35
CA ILE A 37 -6.26 -9.52 -2.05
C ILE A 37 -6.87 -8.98 -0.76
N GLU A 38 -6.03 -8.77 0.24
CA GLU A 38 -6.46 -8.23 1.52
C GLU A 38 -6.05 -6.75 1.61
N ILE A 39 -7.04 -5.85 1.64
CA ILE A 39 -6.83 -4.42 1.81
C ILE A 39 -6.57 -4.12 3.29
N ILE A 40 -5.43 -3.53 3.59
CA ILE A 40 -4.99 -3.25 4.95
C ILE A 40 -5.32 -1.81 5.34
N ARG A 41 -5.08 -0.86 4.43
CA ARG A 41 -5.27 0.57 4.71
C ARG A 41 -5.43 1.36 3.42
N ILE A 42 -6.27 2.39 3.45
CA ILE A 42 -6.35 3.40 2.40
C ILE A 42 -6.04 4.75 3.05
N LEU A 43 -5.02 5.43 2.56
CA LEU A 43 -4.61 6.75 3.03
C LEU A 43 -4.81 7.78 1.94
N HIS A 44 -5.34 8.95 2.30
CA HIS A 44 -5.23 10.11 1.42
C HIS A 44 -3.78 10.61 1.42
N GLN A 45 -3.26 11.05 0.27
CA GLN A 45 -1.89 11.53 0.09
C GLN A 45 -1.62 12.82 0.88
N GLN A 46 -2.67 13.57 1.21
CA GLN A 46 -2.62 14.77 2.04
C GLN A 46 -2.91 14.45 3.52
N MET A 47 -2.97 13.17 3.91
CA MET A 47 -2.92 12.88 5.35
C MET A 47 -1.56 13.34 5.84
N ASP A 48 -1.58 14.36 6.67
CA ASP A 48 -0.42 14.99 7.28
C ASP A 48 0.33 13.96 8.11
N ILE A 49 1.47 13.47 7.59
CA ILE A 49 2.48 12.74 8.37
C ILE A 49 2.95 13.62 9.55
N SER A 50 2.84 14.95 9.40
CA SER A 50 3.10 15.98 10.40
C SER A 50 2.13 15.99 11.59
N SER A 51 0.90 15.48 11.46
CA SER A 51 -0.07 15.52 12.57
C SER A 51 0.17 14.46 13.65
N ILE A 52 1.05 13.48 13.41
CA ILE A 52 1.35 12.39 14.36
C ILE A 52 2.75 12.55 15.00
N LEU A 53 3.67 13.30 14.39
CA LEU A 53 5.04 13.44 14.92
C LEU A 53 5.21 14.55 15.99
N ASN A 54 4.13 15.23 16.38
CA ASN A 54 4.15 16.30 17.38
C ASN A 54 3.17 16.01 18.53
N GLU A 55 3.50 15.03 19.37
CA GLU A 55 3.32 15.09 20.84
C GLU A 55 4.50 14.35 21.50
#